data_AF-A0A5C7B4R0-F1
#
_entry.id   AF-A0A5C7B4R0-F1
#
_cell.length_a   1.000
_cell.length_b   1.000
_cell.length_c   1.000
_cell.angle_alpha   90.00
_cell.angle_beta   90.00
_cell.angle_gamma   90.00
#
_symmetry.space_group_name_H-M   'P 1'
#
loop_
_entity.id
_entity.type
_entity.pdbx_description
1 polymer ?
#
loop_
_entity_poly.entity_id
_entity_poly.type
_entity_poly.pdbx_seq_one_letter_code
_entity_poly.pdbx_strand_id
1 'polypeptide(L)'
;MIDISQIIISNITKRYIFYIPSSIYSLIESSDFKGIIPKERYDCIMYYNETGTLIDTDVEDIGLMEVISKKSILQKNLVALLESKSTLSPAAFDVILKDYVIQIESHQYVTSLMYENITTVFPNIADVLVSSFKFQAHIFNDHYTQLVSHFQLKNKATNLNNKNVLKNFRTTVSKGYLQKDIAKDNVQKSSFKNLSTPPSSGTYKMTDAEIDLFLLQTVFGVAV
;
A
#
# COMPACT_ATOMS: atom_id res chain seq x y z
N MET A 1 2.58 -23.65 -16.74
CA MET A 1 2.25 -22.46 -17.56
C MET A 1 1.82 -21.39 -16.58
N ILE A 2 2.62 -20.34 -16.39
CA ILE A 2 2.25 -19.27 -15.44
C ILE A 2 1.14 -18.46 -16.10
N ASP A 3 0.03 -18.29 -15.39
CA ASP A 3 -1.13 -17.53 -15.87
C ASP A 3 -0.75 -16.05 -15.96
N ILE A 4 -0.57 -15.55 -17.19
CA ILE A 4 -0.17 -14.16 -17.44
C ILE A 4 -1.10 -13.16 -16.75
N SER A 5 -2.39 -13.48 -16.66
CA SER A 5 -3.38 -12.66 -15.96
C SER A 5 -2.99 -12.44 -14.50
N GLN A 6 -2.55 -13.51 -13.82
CA GLN A 6 -2.11 -13.41 -12.42
C GLN A 6 -0.85 -12.55 -12.27
N ILE A 7 0.10 -12.67 -13.20
CA ILE A 7 1.32 -11.86 -13.18
C ILE A 7 0.96 -10.38 -13.30
N ILE A 8 0.25 -10.00 -14.35
CA ILE A 8 -0.03 -8.59 -14.63
C ILE A 8 -0.91 -7.96 -13.55
N ILE A 9 -1.89 -8.70 -12.99
CA ILE A 9 -2.73 -8.23 -11.89
C ILE A 9 -1.91 -8.07 -10.60
N SER A 10 -1.06 -9.04 -10.25
CA SER A 10 -0.22 -8.94 -9.05
C SER A 10 0.74 -7.75 -9.08
N ASN A 11 1.22 -7.39 -10.28
CA ASN A 11 2.08 -6.23 -10.49
C ASN A 11 1.38 -4.89 -10.21
N ILE A 12 0.03 -4.85 -10.20
CA ILE A 12 -0.74 -3.63 -9.95
C ILE A 12 -0.62 -3.15 -8.49
N THR A 13 -0.38 -4.03 -7.52
CA THR A 13 -0.24 -3.63 -6.10
C THR A 13 1.19 -3.62 -5.59
N LYS A 14 2.18 -4.04 -6.39
CA LYS A 14 3.59 -3.88 -6.02
C LYS A 14 3.99 -2.42 -5.96
N ARG A 15 4.78 -2.03 -4.96
CA ARG A 15 5.26 -0.65 -4.78
C ARG A 15 4.12 0.36 -4.83
N TYR A 16 3.16 0.19 -3.92
CA TYR A 16 1.88 0.88 -3.96
C TYR A 16 1.61 1.56 -2.62
N ILE A 17 1.51 2.89 -2.62
CA ILE A 17 1.19 3.69 -1.43
C ILE A 17 -0.32 3.92 -1.34
N PHE A 18 -0.91 3.76 -0.16
CA PHE A 18 -2.34 3.93 0.03
C PHE A 18 -2.72 4.28 1.47
N TYR A 19 -3.95 4.71 1.66
CA TYR A 19 -4.59 4.81 2.96
C TYR A 19 -6.08 4.51 2.82
N ILE A 20 -6.76 4.25 3.93
CA ILE A 20 -8.20 4.00 3.98
C ILE A 20 -8.81 5.01 4.94
N PRO A 21 -9.59 6.00 4.47
CA PRO A 21 -10.13 7.01 5.35
C PRO A 21 -11.20 6.44 6.28
N SER A 22 -11.20 6.84 7.54
CA SER A 22 -12.24 6.42 8.51
C SER A 22 -13.66 6.86 8.09
N SER A 23 -13.78 7.87 7.22
CA SER A 23 -15.06 8.32 6.67
C SER A 23 -15.81 7.25 5.88
N ILE A 24 -15.13 6.21 5.36
CA ILE A 24 -15.77 5.09 4.66
C ILE A 24 -15.99 3.84 5.55
N TYR A 25 -15.65 3.91 6.84
CA TYR A 25 -15.76 2.78 7.76
C TYR A 25 -17.19 2.20 7.81
N SER A 26 -18.20 3.05 7.99
CA SER A 26 -19.60 2.62 8.06
C SER A 26 -20.08 1.96 6.75
N LEU A 27 -19.61 2.46 5.61
CA LEU A 27 -19.89 1.87 4.30
C LEU A 27 -19.29 0.47 4.18
N ILE A 28 -18.06 0.27 4.65
CA ILE A 28 -17.38 -1.04 4.62
C ILE A 28 -18.08 -2.02 5.57
N GLU A 29 -18.35 -1.61 6.81
CA GLU A 29 -18.96 -2.48 7.83
C GLU A 29 -20.43 -2.84 7.53
N SER A 30 -21.11 -2.07 6.68
CA SER A 30 -22.46 -2.36 6.19
C SER A 30 -22.50 -3.19 4.90
N SER A 31 -21.34 -3.61 4.39
CA SER A 31 -21.22 -4.34 3.13
C SER A 31 -20.69 -5.76 3.33
N ASP A 32 -20.53 -6.52 2.23
CA ASP A 32 -19.87 -7.83 2.21
C ASP A 32 -18.39 -7.79 2.65
N PHE A 33 -17.85 -6.59 2.92
CA PHE A 33 -16.47 -6.34 3.36
C PHE A 33 -16.31 -6.18 4.87
N LYS A 34 -17.39 -6.38 5.63
CA LYS A 34 -17.38 -6.25 7.10
C LYS A 34 -16.24 -7.05 7.73
N GLY A 35 -15.47 -6.39 8.60
CA GLY A 35 -14.40 -7.01 9.38
C GLY A 35 -13.13 -7.36 8.60
N ILE A 36 -13.02 -6.95 7.32
CA ILE A 36 -11.80 -7.20 6.53
C ILE A 36 -10.64 -6.29 6.95
N ILE A 37 -10.94 -5.05 7.34
CA ILE A 37 -9.95 -4.05 7.72
C ILE A 37 -10.10 -3.76 9.22
N PRO A 38 -9.08 -4.02 10.06
CA PRO A 38 -9.11 -3.65 11.46
C PRO A 38 -9.31 -2.14 11.62
N LYS A 39 -10.03 -1.72 12.66
CA LYS A 39 -10.41 -0.31 12.85
C LYS A 39 -9.17 0.59 13.01
N GLU A 40 -8.09 0.03 13.55
CA GLU A 40 -6.82 0.69 13.80
C GLU A 40 -6.03 0.95 12.51
N ARG A 41 -6.43 0.35 11.38
CA ARG A 41 -5.80 0.53 10.07
C ARG A 41 -6.40 1.66 9.23
N TYR A 42 -7.47 2.27 9.72
CA TYR A 42 -8.04 3.47 9.09
C TYR A 42 -7.19 4.69 9.42
N ASP A 43 -7.17 5.66 8.52
CA ASP A 43 -6.35 6.88 8.62
C ASP A 43 -4.88 6.57 8.90
N CYS A 44 -4.36 5.49 8.31
CA CYS A 44 -2.96 5.11 8.32
C CYS A 44 -2.44 5.06 6.89
N ILE A 45 -1.30 5.71 6.64
CA ILE A 45 -0.59 5.58 5.38
C ILE A 45 0.16 4.25 5.41
N MET A 46 -0.02 3.48 4.35
CA MET A 46 0.55 2.15 4.20
C MET A 46 1.18 2.02 2.81
N TYR A 47 2.09 1.07 2.69
CA TYR A 47 2.82 0.79 1.46
C TYR A 47 2.94 -0.71 1.22
N TYR A 48 2.66 -1.16 0.01
CA TYR A 48 3.07 -2.49 -0.43
C TYR A 48 4.44 -2.41 -1.11
N ASN A 49 5.40 -3.22 -0.65
CA ASN A 49 6.72 -3.29 -1.27
C ASN A 49 6.72 -4.10 -2.60
N GLU A 50 7.90 -4.39 -3.14
CA GLU A 50 8.07 -5.18 -4.37
C GLU A 50 7.51 -6.61 -4.25
N THR A 51 7.54 -7.21 -3.06
CA THR A 51 7.00 -8.54 -2.80
C THR A 51 5.51 -8.52 -2.47
N GLY A 52 4.87 -7.35 -2.42
CA GLY A 52 3.48 -7.18 -2.01
C GLY A 52 3.28 -7.30 -0.50
N THR A 53 4.36 -7.22 0.29
CA THR A 53 4.30 -7.18 1.75
C THR A 53 3.91 -5.78 2.19
N LEU A 54 3.01 -5.70 3.17
CA LEU A 54 2.61 -4.41 3.74
C LEU A 54 3.70 -3.88 4.67
N ILE A 55 3.98 -2.59 4.53
CA ILE A 55 4.78 -1.78 5.41
C ILE A 55 3.90 -0.61 5.88
N ASP A 56 3.79 -0.44 7.18
CA ASP A 56 2.95 0.54 7.87
C ASP A 56 3.75 1.38 8.89
N THR A 57 5.04 1.10 9.04
CA THR A 57 6.00 1.85 9.84
C THR A 57 6.98 2.58 8.92
N ASP A 58 7.46 3.74 9.37
CA ASP A 58 8.52 4.51 8.68
C ASP A 58 8.22 4.75 7.20
N VAL A 59 6.94 4.95 6.84
CA VAL A 59 6.51 5.14 5.45
C VAL A 59 7.08 6.42 4.84
N GLU A 60 7.46 7.39 5.68
CA GLU A 60 8.18 8.59 5.27
C GLU A 60 9.58 8.27 4.72
N ASP A 61 10.21 7.21 5.21
CA ASP A 61 11.49 6.69 4.72
C ASP A 61 11.33 5.83 3.46
N ILE A 62 10.10 5.41 3.15
CA ILE A 62 9.75 4.78 1.87
C ILE A 62 9.75 5.88 0.81
N GLY A 63 10.94 6.19 0.34
CA GLY A 63 11.21 7.32 -0.52
C GLY A 63 10.39 7.27 -1.81
N LEU A 64 10.10 8.47 -2.33
CA LEU A 64 9.51 8.72 -3.64
C LEU A 64 10.11 7.82 -4.75
N MET A 65 11.39 7.46 -4.64
CA MET A 65 12.10 6.56 -5.57
C MET A 65 11.47 5.18 -5.70
N GLU A 66 10.97 4.60 -4.60
CA GLU A 66 10.28 3.31 -4.61
C GLU A 66 8.97 3.41 -5.40
N VAL A 67 8.18 4.46 -5.13
CA VAL A 67 6.92 4.73 -5.86
C VAL A 67 7.19 5.04 -7.33
N ILE A 68 8.28 5.75 -7.65
CA ILE A 68 8.64 6.07 -9.04
C ILE A 68 8.84 4.80 -9.88
N SER A 69 9.48 3.79 -9.29
CA SER A 69 9.78 2.54 -10.00
C SER A 69 8.52 1.77 -10.43
N LYS A 70 7.33 2.12 -9.89
CA LYS A 70 6.02 1.61 -10.32
C LYS A 70 5.78 1.77 -11.82
N LYS A 71 6.24 2.88 -12.40
CA LYS A 71 6.15 3.13 -13.84
C LYS A 71 6.75 1.98 -14.66
N SER A 72 7.93 1.51 -14.25
CA SER A 72 8.62 0.39 -14.92
C SER A 72 7.85 -0.93 -14.79
N ILE A 73 7.19 -1.16 -13.64
CA ILE A 73 6.38 -2.35 -13.39
C ILE A 73 5.15 -2.37 -14.33
N LEU A 74 4.46 -1.24 -14.46
CA LEU A 74 3.30 -1.14 -15.35
C LEU A 74 3.71 -1.20 -16.84
N GLN A 75 4.86 -0.63 -17.21
CA GLN A 75 5.40 -0.81 -18.57
C GLN A 75 5.68 -2.28 -18.89
N LYS A 76 6.22 -3.06 -17.95
CA LYS A 76 6.39 -4.52 -18.14
C LYS A 76 5.05 -5.22 -18.37
N ASN A 77 3.98 -4.80 -17.69
CA ASN A 77 2.65 -5.33 -17.96
C ASN A 77 2.15 -4.99 -19.36
N LEU A 78 2.39 -3.77 -19.85
CA LEU A 78 2.02 -3.38 -21.21
C LEU A 78 2.73 -4.26 -22.25
N VAL A 79 4.04 -4.46 -22.10
CA VAL A 79 4.82 -5.35 -22.98
C VAL A 79 4.27 -6.77 -22.94
N ALA A 80 4.00 -7.31 -21.74
CA ALA A 80 3.49 -8.66 -21.60
C ALA A 80 2.09 -8.84 -22.22
N LEU A 81 1.24 -7.80 -22.20
CA LEU A 81 -0.04 -7.80 -22.91
C LEU A 81 0.15 -7.80 -24.44
N LEU A 82 1.12 -7.03 -24.95
CA LEU A 82 1.43 -7.02 -26.38
C LEU A 82 1.95 -8.38 -26.86
N GLU A 83 2.81 -9.04 -26.07
CA GLU A 83 3.28 -10.41 -26.34
C GLU A 83 2.15 -11.44 -26.22
N SER A 84 1.25 -11.26 -25.26
CA SER A 84 0.08 -12.15 -25.12
C SER A 84 -0.88 -12.03 -26.30
N LYS A 85 -1.02 -10.82 -26.86
CA LYS A 85 -1.84 -10.58 -28.05
C LYS A 85 -1.33 -11.32 -29.27
N SER A 86 -0.02 -11.52 -29.41
CA SER A 86 0.57 -12.23 -30.55
C SER A 86 0.58 -13.75 -30.37
N THR A 87 0.44 -14.25 -29.14
CA THR A 87 0.59 -15.68 -28.82
C THR A 87 -0.73 -16.38 -28.50
N LEU A 88 -1.73 -15.66 -27.97
CA LEU A 88 -3.02 -16.21 -27.59
C LEU A 88 -4.06 -16.09 -28.71
N SER A 89 -5.13 -16.89 -28.62
CA SER A 89 -6.30 -16.67 -29.45
C SER A 89 -6.96 -15.32 -29.13
N PRO A 90 -7.63 -14.66 -30.09
CA PRO A 90 -8.27 -13.37 -29.86
C PRO A 90 -9.25 -13.40 -28.67
N ALA A 91 -10.06 -14.45 -28.57
CA ALA A 91 -11.04 -14.60 -27.47
C ALA A 91 -10.37 -14.72 -26.09
N ALA A 92 -9.26 -15.46 -25.98
CA ALA A 92 -8.53 -15.60 -24.72
C ALA A 92 -7.85 -14.28 -24.33
N PHE A 93 -7.24 -13.60 -25.31
CA PHE A 93 -6.62 -12.30 -25.10
C PHE A 93 -7.64 -11.24 -24.66
N ASP A 94 -8.81 -11.19 -25.28
CA ASP A 94 -9.86 -10.22 -24.96
C ASP A 94 -10.34 -10.34 -23.50
N VAL A 95 -10.43 -11.57 -22.98
CA VAL A 95 -10.78 -11.80 -21.57
C VAL A 95 -9.70 -11.23 -20.65
N ILE A 96 -8.43 -11.53 -20.90
CA ILE A 96 -7.30 -11.05 -20.09
C ILE A 96 -7.21 -9.52 -20.14
N LEU A 97 -7.31 -8.93 -21.34
CA LEU A 97 -7.26 -7.50 -21.53
C LEU A 97 -8.40 -6.80 -20.79
N LYS A 98 -9.63 -7.32 -20.93
CA LYS A 98 -10.80 -6.76 -20.24
C LYS A 98 -10.63 -6.77 -18.73
N ASP A 99 -10.22 -7.91 -18.17
CA ASP A 99 -10.01 -8.04 -16.72
C ASP A 99 -8.91 -7.08 -16.24
N TYR A 100 -7.79 -6.99 -16.97
CA TYR A 100 -6.71 -6.07 -16.64
C TYR A 100 -7.13 -4.60 -16.70
N VAL A 101 -7.88 -4.21 -17.74
CA VAL A 101 -8.39 -2.82 -17.89
C VAL A 101 -9.29 -2.46 -16.73
N ILE A 102 -10.21 -3.35 -16.31
CA ILE A 102 -11.09 -3.12 -15.15
C ILE A 102 -10.27 -2.85 -13.88
N GLN A 103 -9.17 -3.59 -13.69
CA GLN A 103 -8.28 -3.37 -12.54
C GLN A 103 -7.57 -2.01 -12.65
N ILE A 104 -7.01 -1.67 -13.79
CA ILE A 104 -6.32 -0.38 -13.99
C ILE A 104 -7.28 0.80 -13.80
N GLU A 105 -8.50 0.74 -14.35
CA GLU A 105 -9.51 1.78 -14.14
C GLU A 105 -9.86 1.95 -12.66
N SER A 106 -10.01 0.84 -11.93
CA SER A 106 -10.29 0.86 -10.50
C SER A 106 -9.15 1.51 -9.70
N HIS A 107 -7.90 1.15 -10.00
CA HIS A 107 -6.73 1.72 -9.33
C HIS A 107 -6.47 3.18 -9.73
N GLN A 108 -6.71 3.56 -10.99
CA GLN A 108 -6.65 4.96 -11.43
C GLN A 108 -7.64 5.82 -10.63
N TYR A 109 -8.88 5.36 -10.48
CA TYR A 109 -9.88 6.06 -9.67
C TYR A 109 -9.46 6.18 -8.21
N VAL A 110 -9.08 5.05 -7.58
CA VAL A 110 -8.70 5.04 -6.15
C VAL A 110 -7.47 5.91 -5.88
N THR A 111 -6.44 5.84 -6.73
CA THR A 111 -5.21 6.63 -6.54
C THR A 111 -5.44 8.13 -6.73
N SER A 112 -6.28 8.51 -7.69
CA SER A 112 -6.68 9.92 -7.86
C SER A 112 -7.45 10.42 -6.65
N LEU A 113 -8.43 9.65 -6.18
CA LEU A 113 -9.22 9.98 -4.99
C LEU A 113 -8.34 10.12 -3.74
N MET A 114 -7.40 9.20 -3.53
CA MET A 114 -6.46 9.28 -2.41
C MET A 114 -5.60 10.55 -2.48
N TYR A 115 -5.04 10.86 -3.64
CA TYR A 115 -4.23 12.07 -3.81
C TYR A 115 -5.06 13.35 -3.56
N GLU A 116 -6.26 13.43 -4.11
CA GLU A 116 -7.14 14.61 -3.97
C GLU A 116 -7.56 14.88 -2.51
N ASN A 117 -7.60 13.83 -1.67
CA ASN A 117 -8.11 13.93 -0.31
C ASN A 117 -7.03 13.79 0.78
N ILE A 118 -5.76 13.53 0.40
CA ILE A 118 -4.71 13.20 1.38
C ILE A 118 -4.49 14.30 2.42
N THR A 119 -4.50 15.57 2.02
CA THR A 119 -4.28 16.71 2.93
C THR A 119 -5.48 16.99 3.83
N THR A 120 -6.68 16.58 3.41
CA THR A 120 -7.88 16.66 4.24
C THR A 120 -7.85 15.59 5.34
N VAL A 121 -7.39 14.38 4.99
CA VAL A 121 -7.30 13.25 5.94
C VAL A 121 -6.09 13.40 6.86
N PHE A 122 -4.98 13.92 6.34
CA PHE A 122 -3.72 14.14 7.06
C PHE A 122 -3.25 15.60 6.91
N PRO A 123 -3.73 16.53 7.76
CA PRO A 123 -3.41 17.96 7.62
C PRO A 123 -1.93 18.32 7.75
N ASN A 124 -1.15 17.51 8.48
CA ASN A 124 0.28 17.73 8.74
C ASN A 124 1.17 16.71 8.02
N ILE A 125 0.72 16.18 6.88
CA ILE A 125 1.48 15.20 6.10
C ILE A 125 2.75 15.82 5.49
N ALA A 126 3.83 15.05 5.45
CA ALA A 126 5.05 15.46 4.78
C ALA A 126 4.86 15.62 3.25
N ASP A 127 5.43 16.68 2.67
CA ASP A 127 5.33 17.00 1.23
C ASP A 127 5.79 15.85 0.32
N VAL A 128 6.79 15.08 0.78
CA VAL A 128 7.29 13.91 0.06
C VAL A 128 6.19 12.85 -0.13
N LEU A 129 5.36 12.63 0.88
CA LEU A 129 4.26 11.67 0.81
C LEU A 129 3.15 12.18 -0.11
N VAL A 130 2.78 13.46 -0.02
CA VAL A 130 1.82 14.09 -0.95
C VAL A 130 2.30 13.94 -2.40
N SER A 131 3.59 14.17 -2.63
CA SER A 131 4.23 14.00 -3.93
C SER A 131 4.22 12.55 -4.41
N SER A 132 4.44 11.58 -3.51
CA SER A 132 4.33 10.15 -3.80
C SER A 132 2.92 9.76 -4.22
N PHE A 133 1.88 10.22 -3.52
CA PHE A 133 0.48 9.99 -3.92
C PHE A 133 0.17 10.60 -5.29
N LYS A 134 0.62 11.85 -5.52
CA LYS A 134 0.48 12.53 -6.82
C LYS A 134 1.14 11.73 -7.95
N PHE A 135 2.38 11.29 -7.73
CA PHE A 135 3.14 10.57 -8.74
C PHE A 135 2.49 9.23 -9.06
N GLN A 136 2.02 8.50 -8.04
CA GLN A 136 1.29 7.26 -8.25
C GLN A 136 0.01 7.47 -9.06
N ALA A 137 -0.82 8.47 -8.73
CA ALA A 137 -2.02 8.78 -9.49
C ALA A 137 -1.70 9.09 -10.96
N HIS A 138 -0.65 9.86 -11.21
CA HIS A 138 -0.20 10.18 -12.56
C HIS A 138 0.27 8.94 -13.33
N ILE A 139 1.06 8.05 -12.71
CA ILE A 139 1.50 6.79 -13.34
C ILE A 139 0.30 5.95 -13.79
N PHE A 140 -0.72 5.80 -12.95
CA PHE A 140 -1.90 5.01 -13.32
C PHE A 140 -2.70 5.65 -14.46
N ASN A 141 -2.83 6.98 -14.46
CA ASN A 141 -3.50 7.72 -15.53
C ASN A 141 -2.75 7.59 -16.87
N ASP A 142 -1.43 7.74 -16.85
CA ASP A 142 -0.58 7.58 -18.03
C ASP A 142 -0.65 6.16 -18.58
N HIS A 143 -0.59 5.16 -17.69
CA HIS A 143 -0.67 3.76 -18.08
C HIS A 143 -2.04 3.41 -18.70
N TYR A 144 -3.13 3.91 -18.13
CA TYR A 144 -4.45 3.75 -18.73
C TYR A 144 -4.52 4.38 -20.13
N THR A 145 -3.97 5.58 -20.28
CA THR A 145 -3.89 6.28 -21.59
C THR A 145 -3.12 5.44 -22.62
N GLN A 146 -2.01 4.81 -22.21
CA GLN A 146 -1.27 3.90 -23.07
C GLN A 146 -2.10 2.67 -23.47
N LEU A 147 -2.85 2.07 -22.56
CA LEU A 147 -3.73 0.93 -22.86
C LEU A 147 -4.81 1.31 -23.87
N VAL A 148 -5.48 2.45 -23.67
CA VAL A 148 -6.50 2.96 -24.60
C VAL A 148 -5.91 3.15 -25.99
N SER A 149 -4.73 3.77 -26.08
CA SER A 149 -4.04 4.01 -27.35
C SER A 149 -3.61 2.70 -28.04
N HIS A 150 -2.95 1.79 -27.33
CA HIS A 150 -2.40 0.56 -27.93
C HIS A 150 -3.46 -0.48 -28.31
N PHE A 151 -4.55 -0.56 -27.55
CA PHE A 151 -5.59 -1.56 -27.76
C PHE A 151 -6.87 -0.99 -28.37
N GLN A 152 -6.89 0.30 -28.72
CA GLN A 152 -8.04 1.00 -29.30
C GLN A 152 -9.32 0.80 -28.46
N LEU A 153 -9.16 0.88 -27.14
CA LEU A 153 -10.27 0.68 -26.22
C LEU A 153 -11.29 1.78 -26.48
N LYS A 154 -12.55 1.40 -26.73
CA LYS A 154 -13.63 2.39 -26.75
C LYS A 154 -13.74 2.91 -25.33
N ASN A 155 -13.58 4.23 -25.15
CA ASN A 155 -13.88 4.92 -23.90
C ASN A 155 -15.35 4.70 -23.55
N LYS A 156 -15.65 3.55 -22.96
CA LYS A 156 -16.88 3.40 -22.20
C LYS A 156 -16.58 4.17 -20.94
N ALA A 157 -17.33 5.23 -20.69
CA ALA A 157 -17.39 5.82 -19.37
C ALA A 157 -17.85 4.69 -18.42
N THR A 158 -16.90 3.95 -17.87
CA THR A 158 -17.19 2.93 -16.88
C THR A 158 -17.72 3.72 -15.71
N ASN A 159 -19.04 3.66 -15.48
CA ASN A 159 -19.68 4.25 -14.31
C ASN A 159 -19.15 3.51 -13.07
N LEU A 160 -17.94 3.86 -12.65
CA LEU A 160 -17.29 3.38 -11.45
C LEU A 160 -18.00 4.04 -10.26
N ASN A 161 -19.13 3.46 -9.87
CA ASN A 161 -19.71 3.73 -8.57
C ASN A 161 -18.83 3.07 -7.49
N ASN A 162 -18.70 3.69 -6.31
CA ASN A 162 -17.91 3.21 -5.18
C ASN A 162 -18.09 1.71 -4.88
N LYS A 163 -19.29 1.16 -5.08
CA LYS A 163 -19.57 -0.29 -4.92
C LYS A 163 -18.80 -1.17 -5.91
N ASN A 164 -18.66 -0.75 -7.16
CA ASN A 164 -17.93 -1.51 -8.19
C ASN A 164 -16.43 -1.47 -7.94
N VAL A 165 -15.92 -0.32 -7.48
CA VAL A 165 -14.51 -0.13 -7.12
C VAL A 165 -14.12 -1.02 -5.94
N LEU A 166 -14.92 -1.05 -4.87
CA LEU A 166 -14.71 -1.93 -3.71
C LEU A 166 -14.69 -3.41 -4.10
N LYS A 167 -15.62 -3.85 -4.97
CA LYS A 167 -15.68 -5.22 -5.48
C LYS A 167 -14.40 -5.64 -6.20
N ASN A 168 -13.84 -4.77 -7.02
CA ASN A 168 -12.61 -5.03 -7.78
C ASN A 168 -11.37 -4.99 -6.87
N PHE A 169 -11.38 -4.14 -5.84
CA PHE A 169 -10.30 -4.10 -4.85
C PHE A 169 -10.17 -5.43 -4.09
N ARG A 170 -11.29 -6.12 -3.82
CA ARG A 170 -11.30 -7.45 -3.20
C ARG A 170 -10.40 -8.43 -3.94
N THR A 171 -10.54 -8.55 -5.25
CA THR A 171 -9.85 -9.59 -6.03
C THR A 171 -8.33 -9.40 -6.04
N THR A 172 -7.88 -8.17 -5.83
CA THR A 172 -6.46 -7.80 -5.87
C THR A 172 -5.84 -7.84 -4.46
N VAL A 173 -6.57 -7.44 -3.42
CA VAL A 173 -6.10 -7.47 -2.02
C VAL A 173 -6.19 -8.88 -1.40
N SER A 174 -7.19 -9.67 -1.76
CA SER A 174 -7.42 -11.01 -1.18
C SER A 174 -6.26 -11.98 -1.41
N LYS A 175 -5.43 -11.75 -2.44
CA LYS A 175 -4.31 -12.64 -2.79
C LYS A 175 -3.03 -12.35 -2.00
N GLY A 176 -2.85 -11.16 -1.45
CA GLY A 176 -1.66 -10.77 -0.68
C GLY A 176 -1.82 -10.91 0.83
N TYR A 177 -3.05 -10.66 1.34
CA TYR A 177 -3.28 -10.50 2.78
C TYR A 177 -3.94 -11.72 3.47
N LEU A 178 -4.77 -12.50 2.77
CA LEU A 178 -5.67 -13.45 3.46
C LEU A 178 -5.06 -14.81 3.81
N GLN A 179 -3.81 -15.09 3.46
CA GLN A 179 -3.18 -16.38 3.80
C GLN A 179 -2.13 -16.32 4.90
N LYS A 180 -1.62 -15.13 5.28
CA LYS A 180 -0.53 -15.05 6.26
C LYS A 180 -0.96 -14.64 7.67
N ASP A 181 -2.02 -13.85 7.82
CA ASP A 181 -2.31 -13.22 9.12
C ASP A 181 -3.46 -13.85 9.92
N ILE A 182 -4.18 -14.84 9.36
CA ILE A 182 -5.22 -15.58 10.10
C ILE A 182 -4.60 -16.70 10.98
N ALA A 183 -3.31 -16.97 10.83
CA ALA A 183 -2.61 -18.00 11.59
C ALA A 183 -1.38 -17.43 12.30
N LYS A 184 -1.58 -16.48 13.23
CA LYS A 184 -0.77 -16.26 14.45
C LYS A 184 -1.25 -15.00 15.17
N ASP A 185 -2.41 -15.09 15.80
CA ASP A 185 -2.75 -14.18 16.89
C ASP A 185 -2.52 -14.92 18.21
N ASN A 186 -1.29 -14.82 18.71
CA ASN A 186 -0.97 -15.05 20.11
C ASN A 186 -0.31 -13.77 20.63
N VAL A 187 -1.18 -12.88 21.11
CA VAL A 187 -0.99 -11.94 22.22
C VAL A 187 0.41 -11.32 22.34
N GLN A 188 0.54 -10.10 21.83
CA GLN A 188 1.23 -9.05 22.57
C GLN A 188 0.46 -7.73 22.42
N LYS A 189 -0.30 -7.39 23.46
CA LYS A 189 -0.90 -6.07 23.65
C LYS A 189 0.22 -5.04 23.74
N SER A 190 0.46 -4.26 22.69
CA SER A 190 1.11 -2.97 22.82
C SER A 190 0.07 -1.94 23.26
N SER A 191 0.06 -1.65 24.57
CA SER A 191 -0.70 -0.55 25.13
C SER A 191 -0.08 0.78 24.68
N PHE A 192 -0.84 1.64 24.00
CA PHE A 192 -0.56 3.06 23.98
C PHE A 192 -0.67 3.60 25.43
N LYS A 193 0.48 3.96 26.01
CA LYS A 193 0.54 4.70 27.27
C LYS A 193 0.20 6.16 26.98
N ASN A 194 -0.92 6.60 27.54
CA ASN A 194 -1.16 8.00 27.82
C ASN A 194 0.02 8.56 28.64
N LEU A 195 0.56 9.69 28.20
CA LEU A 195 1.37 10.54 29.08
C LEU A 195 0.47 11.10 30.18
N SER A 196 0.66 10.67 31.43
CA SER A 196 0.54 11.52 32.63
C SER A 196 0.83 10.75 33.92
N THR A 197 1.61 11.41 34.77
CA THR A 197 2.04 11.13 36.16
C THR A 197 3.29 10.25 36.38
N PRO A 198 4.29 10.75 37.17
CA PRO A 198 5.56 10.06 37.41
C PRO A 198 5.41 8.97 38.49
N PRO A 199 6.04 7.79 38.31
CA PRO A 199 6.08 6.76 39.34
C PRO A 199 7.18 7.06 40.37
N SER A 200 6.82 6.85 41.63
CA SER A 200 7.64 7.03 42.82
C SER A 200 8.94 6.20 42.80
N SER A 201 9.98 6.82 43.36
CA SER A 201 11.36 6.36 43.56
C SER A 201 11.54 4.90 43.99
N GLY A 202 12.22 4.12 43.15
CA GLY A 202 13.04 2.99 43.58
C GLY A 202 14.51 3.34 43.35
N THR A 203 15.26 3.60 44.42
CA THR A 203 16.70 3.89 44.34
C THR A 203 17.47 2.64 43.88
N TYR A 204 17.92 2.63 42.64
CA TYR A 204 18.93 1.69 42.15
C TYR A 204 20.28 2.14 42.73
N LYS A 205 20.85 1.36 43.64
CA LYS A 205 22.17 1.64 44.23
C LYS A 205 23.24 1.03 43.33
N MET A 206 23.74 1.83 42.39
CA MET A 206 24.97 1.54 41.67
C MET A 206 26.15 1.83 42.60
N THR A 207 27.14 0.94 42.64
CA THR A 207 28.35 1.17 43.43
C THR A 207 29.28 2.15 42.69
N ASP A 208 30.10 2.91 43.42
CA ASP A 208 31.01 3.90 42.81
C ASP A 208 31.93 3.27 41.75
N ALA A 209 32.32 2.00 41.95
CA ALA A 209 33.11 1.24 40.98
C ALA A 209 32.38 0.99 39.65
N GLU A 210 31.07 0.75 39.69
CA GLU A 210 30.24 0.56 38.49
C GLU A 210 30.02 1.89 37.76
N ILE A 211 29.94 3.00 38.50
CA ILE A 211 29.82 4.36 37.94
C ILE A 211 31.10 4.75 37.20
N ASP A 212 32.27 4.50 37.79
CA ASP A 212 33.55 4.81 37.17
C ASP A 212 33.78 4.01 35.88
N LEU A 213 33.44 2.71 35.89
CA LEU A 213 33.50 1.87 34.69
C LEU A 213 32.59 2.38 33.58
N PHE A 214 31.35 2.77 33.94
CA PHE A 214 30.41 3.33 32.97
C PHE A 214 30.90 4.66 32.40
N LEU A 215 31.47 5.54 33.22
CA LEU A 215 32.01 6.82 32.76
C LEU A 215 33.23 6.64 31.87
N LEU A 216 34.18 5.78 32.27
CA LEU A 216 35.38 5.48 31.48
C LEU A 216 35.02 4.94 30.10
N GLN A 217 34.06 4.02 30.03
CA GLN A 217 33.67 3.38 28.78
C GLN A 217 32.80 4.28 27.89
N THR A 218 31.82 4.97 28.49
CA THR A 218 30.76 5.65 27.71
C THR A 218 31.11 7.11 27.42
N VAL A 219 31.81 7.78 28.33
CA VAL A 219 32.13 9.22 28.22
C VAL A 219 33.56 9.43 27.76
N PHE A 220 34.52 8.66 28.28
CA PHE A 220 35.94 8.83 27.97
C PHE A 220 36.48 7.88 26.91
N GLY A 221 35.71 6.87 26.50
CA GLY A 221 36.08 5.93 25.43
C GLY A 221 37.32 5.10 25.73
N VAL A 222 37.68 4.94 27.00
CA VAL A 222 38.83 4.14 27.43
C VAL A 222 38.37 2.71 27.63
N ALA A 223 38.93 1.78 26.85
CA ALA A 223 38.74 0.35 27.09
C ALA A 223 39.55 -0.06 28.32
N VAL A 224 38.88 -0.59 29.34
CA VAL A 224 39.48 -1.22 30.53
C VAL A 224 39.54 -2.73 30.31
#